data_AF-A0A8H3LGK8-F1
#
_entry.id   AF-A0A8H3LGK8-F1
#
_cell.length_a   1.000
_cell.length_b   1.000
_cell.length_c   1.000
_cell.angle_alpha   90.00
_cell.angle_beta   90.00
_cell.angle_gamma   90.00
#
_symmetry.space_group_name_H-M   'P 1'
#
loop_
_entity.id
_entity.type
_entity.pdbx_description
1 polymer ?
#
loop_
_entity_poly.entity_id
_entity_poly.type
_entity_poly.pdbx_seq_one_letter_code
_entity_poly.pdbx_strand_id
1 'polypeptide(L)'
;MTEEKFRSYGFKGGPAMRLAKEVHTLKEKPKRAFSSYKSLKEVLTKYGIDGNGIGTIRQFPPATYKLDDDDEELVQCIKEIKRRLGNMGTLLADSNEAMRCEYISAILHASLYIVKRITTDKDLTLAPQLEVVGEESTGRVDYAIKTLEELICITEGKLHQVTMGFAQNLVQCESALQVNKKNRKRKSGDAFGEDFDYIYGIVTTASDWYFILFASDGISSTSKDPINIRFTESALKEGSEEEKDLCKNVKRVMEVVVGLLKDRLECVGEEPDRKKARIEEYRSKNNHV
;
A
#
# COMPACT_ATOMS: atom_id res chain seq x y z
N MET A 1 -0.56 -23.69 -27.87
CA MET A 1 -0.60 -24.33 -29.19
C MET A 1 0.43 -23.59 -30.05
N THR A 2 1.33 -24.29 -30.73
CA THR A 2 2.38 -23.67 -31.59
C THR A 2 1.94 -23.68 -33.05
N GLU A 3 2.58 -22.87 -33.89
CA GLU A 3 2.32 -22.86 -35.34
C GLU A 3 2.50 -24.26 -35.95
N GLU A 4 3.56 -24.98 -35.58
CA GLU A 4 3.80 -26.36 -36.04
C GLU A 4 2.66 -27.31 -35.66
N LYS A 5 2.10 -27.16 -34.47
CA LYS A 5 0.98 -27.98 -34.02
C LYS A 5 -0.28 -27.67 -34.83
N PHE A 6 -0.54 -26.41 -35.17
CA PHE A 6 -1.62 -26.06 -36.11
C PHE A 6 -1.34 -26.56 -37.54
N ARG A 7 -0.09 -26.50 -38.02
CA ARG A 7 0.28 -27.08 -39.31
C ARG A 7 0.06 -28.59 -39.34
N SER A 8 0.35 -29.30 -38.24
CA SER A 8 0.09 -30.74 -38.10
C SER A 8 -1.41 -31.10 -38.15
N TYR A 9 -2.29 -30.13 -37.90
CA TYR A 9 -3.75 -30.27 -38.05
C TYR A 9 -4.26 -29.81 -39.43
N GLY A 10 -3.37 -29.56 -40.39
CA GLY A 10 -3.73 -29.23 -41.78
C GLY A 10 -3.91 -27.74 -42.07
N PHE A 11 -3.64 -26.85 -41.12
CA PHE A 11 -3.69 -25.40 -41.37
C PHE A 11 -2.50 -24.94 -42.22
N LYS A 12 -2.78 -24.18 -43.29
CA LYS A 12 -1.73 -23.52 -44.10
C LYS A 12 -0.96 -22.49 -43.24
N GLY A 13 0.28 -22.19 -43.62
CA GLY A 13 1.19 -21.37 -42.81
C GLY A 13 0.63 -20.02 -42.35
N GLY A 14 -0.08 -19.29 -43.23
CA GLY A 14 -0.71 -18.00 -42.86
C GLY A 14 -1.75 -18.15 -41.73
N PRO A 15 -2.80 -18.98 -41.91
CA PRO A 15 -3.75 -19.30 -40.85
C PRO A 15 -3.13 -19.90 -39.58
N ALA A 16 -2.17 -20.82 -39.71
CA ALA A 16 -1.50 -21.46 -38.57
C ALA A 16 -0.72 -20.44 -37.71
N MET A 17 -0.03 -19.50 -38.36
CA MET A 17 0.70 -18.43 -37.69
C MET A 17 -0.25 -17.45 -36.98
N ARG A 18 -1.38 -17.08 -37.62
CA ARG A 18 -2.40 -16.22 -36.98
C ARG A 18 -2.98 -16.91 -35.74
N LEU A 19 -3.39 -18.17 -35.86
CA LEU A 19 -3.94 -18.94 -34.73
C LEU A 19 -2.93 -19.17 -33.61
N ALA A 20 -1.64 -19.38 -33.93
CA ALA A 20 -0.59 -19.48 -32.92
C ALA A 20 -0.40 -18.16 -32.15
N LYS A 21 -0.43 -17.02 -32.85
CA LYS A 21 -0.42 -15.69 -32.22
C LYS A 21 -1.67 -15.47 -31.38
N GLU A 22 -2.85 -15.77 -31.92
CA GLU A 22 -4.13 -15.67 -31.19
C GLU A 22 -4.13 -16.51 -29.92
N VAL A 23 -3.66 -17.77 -29.98
CA VAL A 23 -3.53 -18.63 -28.80
C VAL A 23 -2.50 -18.08 -27.82
N HIS A 24 -1.42 -17.46 -28.29
CA HIS A 24 -0.48 -16.80 -27.39
C HIS A 24 -1.12 -15.60 -26.68
N THR A 25 -1.88 -14.78 -27.41
CA THR A 25 -2.65 -13.66 -26.88
C THR A 25 -3.78 -14.10 -25.96
N LEU A 26 -4.48 -15.21 -26.26
CA LEU A 26 -5.55 -15.78 -25.42
C LEU A 26 -4.99 -16.51 -24.19
N LYS A 27 -3.76 -17.01 -24.26
CA LYS A 27 -3.02 -17.53 -23.09
C LYS A 27 -2.63 -16.41 -22.13
N GLU A 28 -2.37 -15.21 -22.65
CA GLU A 28 -2.33 -14.00 -21.84
C GLU A 28 -3.75 -13.62 -21.44
N LYS A 29 -4.30 -14.31 -20.42
CA LYS A 29 -5.59 -13.94 -19.83
C LYS A 29 -5.59 -12.43 -19.55
N PRO A 30 -6.67 -11.69 -19.87
CA PRO A 30 -6.76 -10.29 -19.52
C PRO A 30 -6.57 -10.14 -18.01
N LYS A 31 -5.61 -9.29 -17.63
CA LYS A 31 -5.32 -9.03 -16.22
C LYS A 31 -6.57 -8.48 -15.54
N ARG A 32 -6.87 -8.99 -14.36
CA ARG A 32 -8.05 -8.60 -13.60
C ARG A 32 -7.84 -7.19 -13.03
N ALA A 33 -8.86 -6.33 -13.12
CA ALA A 33 -8.79 -5.00 -12.53
C ALA A 33 -8.80 -5.08 -11.00
N PHE A 34 -7.98 -4.28 -10.31
CA PHE A 34 -7.98 -4.23 -8.84
C PHE A 34 -9.38 -3.99 -8.25
N SER A 35 -10.15 -3.09 -8.85
CA SER A 35 -11.53 -2.77 -8.41
C SER A 35 -12.50 -3.96 -8.44
N SER A 36 -12.17 -5.02 -9.17
CA SER A 36 -13.02 -6.23 -9.23
C SER A 36 -12.83 -7.18 -8.04
N TYR A 37 -11.82 -6.96 -7.19
CA TYR A 37 -11.63 -7.71 -5.96
C TYR A 37 -12.52 -7.12 -4.86
N LYS A 38 -13.68 -7.75 -4.64
CA LYS A 38 -14.71 -7.27 -3.70
C LYS A 38 -14.78 -8.06 -2.39
N SER A 39 -14.16 -9.24 -2.36
CA SER A 39 -14.24 -10.18 -1.24
C SER A 39 -12.88 -10.37 -0.59
N LEU A 40 -12.74 -9.93 0.67
CA LEU A 40 -11.53 -10.18 1.44
C LEU A 40 -11.30 -11.68 1.64
N LYS A 41 -12.37 -12.47 1.88
CA LYS A 41 -12.27 -13.93 2.03
C LYS A 41 -11.65 -14.60 0.80
N GLU A 42 -12.07 -14.19 -0.41
CA GLU A 42 -11.52 -14.72 -1.66
C GLU A 42 -10.02 -14.45 -1.77
N VAL A 43 -9.60 -13.23 -1.42
CA VAL A 43 -8.18 -12.84 -1.45
C VAL A 43 -7.39 -13.59 -0.37
N LEU A 44 -7.86 -13.62 0.87
CA LEU A 44 -7.19 -14.29 2.00
C LEU A 44 -7.01 -15.80 1.78
N THR A 45 -7.96 -16.45 1.11
CA THR A 45 -7.88 -17.88 0.78
C THR A 45 -6.66 -18.19 -0.10
N LYS A 46 -6.24 -17.26 -0.97
CA LYS A 46 -5.01 -17.42 -1.78
C LYS A 46 -3.74 -17.52 -0.94
N TYR A 47 -3.78 -16.98 0.28
CA TYR A 47 -2.67 -16.97 1.23
C TYR A 47 -2.84 -18.01 2.35
N GLY A 48 -3.79 -18.93 2.22
CA GLY A 48 -4.05 -19.97 3.22
C GLY A 48 -4.67 -19.47 4.52
N ILE A 49 -5.24 -18.26 4.53
CA ILE A 49 -5.90 -17.67 5.70
C ILE A 49 -7.40 -17.96 5.61
N ASP A 50 -7.91 -18.84 6.48
CA ASP A 50 -9.35 -19.07 6.61
C ASP A 50 -9.98 -17.98 7.47
N GLY A 51 -10.72 -17.08 6.83
CA GLY A 51 -11.29 -15.91 7.49
C GLY A 51 -12.00 -14.97 6.54
N ASN A 52 -12.89 -14.13 7.07
CA ASN A 52 -13.65 -13.15 6.30
C ASN A 52 -13.47 -11.70 6.80
N GLY A 53 -12.69 -11.50 7.86
CA GLY A 53 -12.52 -10.20 8.50
C GLY A 53 -11.05 -9.85 8.67
N ILE A 54 -10.77 -8.55 8.80
CA ILE A 54 -9.41 -8.02 8.99
C ILE A 54 -8.73 -8.65 10.22
N GLY A 55 -9.51 -8.96 11.26
CA GLY A 55 -9.00 -9.56 12.49
C GLY A 55 -8.45 -10.99 12.35
N THR A 56 -8.63 -11.66 11.20
CA THR A 56 -7.99 -12.97 10.95
C THR A 56 -6.58 -12.85 10.37
N ILE A 57 -6.17 -11.65 9.97
CA ILE A 57 -4.82 -11.37 9.49
C ILE A 57 -3.88 -11.30 10.70
N ARG A 58 -2.72 -11.95 10.61
CA ARG A 58 -1.69 -11.90 11.66
C ARG A 58 -1.35 -10.45 12.00
N GLN A 59 -1.27 -10.12 13.29
CA GLN A 59 -0.89 -8.77 13.69
C GLN A 59 0.63 -8.56 13.58
N PHE A 60 1.06 -7.31 13.34
CA PHE A 60 2.44 -6.87 13.55
C PHE A 60 2.49 -5.50 14.26
N PRO A 61 3.49 -5.24 15.11
CA PRO A 61 3.73 -3.91 15.66
C PRO A 61 4.47 -3.07 14.60
N PRO A 62 3.87 -2.00 14.07
CA PRO A 62 4.50 -1.22 13.02
C PRO A 62 5.71 -0.46 13.55
N ALA A 63 6.73 -0.30 12.72
CA ALA A 63 7.82 0.64 13.01
C ALA A 63 7.23 2.06 13.13
N THR A 64 7.61 2.78 14.18
CA THR A 64 7.21 4.17 14.38
C THR A 64 8.44 5.07 14.46
N TYR A 65 8.30 6.29 13.96
CA TYR A 65 9.27 7.36 14.14
C TYR A 65 8.66 8.40 15.08
N LYS A 66 9.24 8.59 16.26
CA LYS A 66 8.74 9.54 17.25
C LYS A 66 8.91 10.97 16.71
N LEU A 67 7.81 11.72 16.69
CA LEU A 67 7.81 13.14 16.36
C LEU A 67 7.73 13.98 17.64
N ASP A 68 8.38 15.13 17.64
CA ASP A 68 8.17 16.13 18.68
C ASP A 68 6.84 16.87 18.45
N ASP A 69 6.19 17.32 19.51
CA ASP A 69 4.88 18.00 19.40
C ASP A 69 4.98 19.35 18.68
N ASP A 70 6.17 19.95 18.69
CA ASP A 70 6.53 21.20 18.02
C ASP A 70 7.26 21.01 16.68
N ASP A 71 7.29 19.78 16.14
CA ASP A 71 7.88 19.52 14.81
C ASP A 71 7.21 20.41 13.75
N GLU A 72 8.02 21.20 13.03
CA GLU A 72 7.56 22.21 12.08
C GLU A 72 6.61 21.63 11.02
N GLU A 73 6.92 20.44 10.49
CA GLU A 73 6.12 19.83 9.43
C GLU A 73 4.82 19.23 10.00
N LEU A 74 4.85 18.68 11.21
CA LEU A 74 3.64 18.27 11.92
C LEU A 74 2.70 19.47 12.14
N VAL A 75 3.24 20.57 12.68
CA VAL A 75 2.48 21.80 12.92
C VAL A 75 1.89 22.35 11.61
N GLN A 76 2.65 22.33 10.53
CA GLN A 76 2.17 22.74 9.21
C GLN A 76 1.07 21.81 8.67
N CYS A 77 1.23 20.49 8.81
CA CYS A 77 0.22 19.51 8.43
C CYS A 77 -1.10 19.74 9.18
N ILE A 78 -1.06 19.98 10.50
CA ILE A 78 -2.25 20.29 11.29
C ILE A 78 -2.92 21.58 10.82
N LYS A 79 -2.14 22.63 10.55
CA LYS A 79 -2.68 23.90 10.00
C LYS A 79 -3.38 23.67 8.66
N GLU A 80 -2.79 22.86 7.79
CA GLU A 80 -3.37 22.53 6.48
C GLU A 80 -4.66 21.72 6.61
N ILE A 81 -4.69 20.73 7.51
CA ILE A 81 -5.89 19.95 7.83
C ILE A 81 -7.01 20.86 8.35
N LYS A 82 -6.72 21.75 9.31
CA LYS A 82 -7.70 22.70 9.84
C LYS A 82 -8.20 23.66 8.76
N ARG A 83 -7.33 24.13 7.87
CA ARG A 83 -7.72 24.98 6.74
C ARG A 83 -8.72 24.27 5.82
N ARG A 84 -8.47 23.00 5.48
CA ARG A 84 -9.40 22.18 4.69
C ARG A 84 -10.71 21.95 5.43
N LEU A 85 -10.63 21.62 6.72
CA LEU A 85 -11.78 21.40 7.58
C LEU A 85 -12.66 22.64 7.73
N GLY A 86 -12.10 23.83 7.88
CA GLY A 86 -12.85 25.09 7.93
C GLY A 86 -13.55 25.46 6.62
N ASN A 87 -13.05 24.97 5.48
CA ASN A 87 -13.64 25.25 4.17
C ASN A 87 -14.62 24.15 3.69
N MET A 88 -14.40 22.91 4.09
CA MET A 88 -15.20 21.75 3.65
C MET A 88 -16.20 21.27 4.70
N GLY A 89 -16.08 21.76 5.94
CA GLY A 89 -16.90 21.31 7.06
C GLY A 89 -16.50 19.93 7.58
N THR A 90 -17.26 19.47 8.57
CA THR A 90 -17.07 18.16 9.23
C THR A 90 -17.05 17.01 8.21
N LEU A 91 -16.08 16.09 8.33
CA LEU A 91 -16.02 14.89 7.49
C LEU A 91 -17.03 13.85 7.99
N LEU A 92 -18.10 13.63 7.21
CA LEU A 92 -19.16 12.67 7.51
C LEU A 92 -18.90 11.31 6.86
N ALA A 93 -19.68 10.29 7.22
CA ALA A 93 -19.54 8.94 6.67
C ALA A 93 -19.85 8.86 5.16
N ASP A 94 -20.69 9.76 4.66
CA ASP A 94 -21.10 9.87 3.26
C ASP A 94 -20.34 10.97 2.48
N SER A 95 -19.44 11.71 3.13
CA SER A 95 -18.55 12.67 2.46
C SER A 95 -17.77 11.99 1.34
N ASN A 96 -17.80 12.59 0.15
CA ASN A 96 -17.28 12.00 -1.07
C ASN A 96 -15.76 11.69 -1.02
N GLU A 97 -15.32 10.88 -1.98
CA GLU A 97 -13.93 10.43 -2.08
C GLU A 97 -12.94 11.59 -2.28
N ALA A 98 -13.33 12.60 -3.07
CA ALA A 98 -12.48 13.77 -3.32
C ALA A 98 -12.13 14.51 -2.02
N MET A 99 -13.11 14.74 -1.15
CA MET A 99 -12.89 15.37 0.16
C MET A 99 -11.96 14.54 1.05
N ARG A 100 -12.09 13.20 1.03
CA ARG A 100 -11.20 12.31 1.79
C ARG A 100 -9.76 12.36 1.28
N CYS A 101 -9.59 12.37 -0.04
CA CYS A 101 -8.30 12.47 -0.70
C CYS A 101 -7.53 13.73 -0.29
N GLU A 102 -8.23 14.83 0.00
CA GLU A 102 -7.60 16.03 0.53
C GLU A 102 -6.93 15.77 1.89
N TYR A 103 -7.60 15.12 2.84
CA TYR A 103 -6.97 14.83 4.14
C TYR A 103 -5.87 13.77 4.04
N ILE A 104 -6.08 12.72 3.23
CA ILE A 104 -5.09 11.65 3.02
C ILE A 104 -3.82 12.24 2.40
N SER A 105 -3.96 13.04 1.34
CA SER A 105 -2.82 13.65 0.65
C SER A 105 -2.01 14.56 1.57
N ALA A 106 -2.67 15.39 2.39
CA ALA A 106 -1.98 16.28 3.33
C ALA A 106 -1.07 15.49 4.29
N ILE A 107 -1.58 14.42 4.89
CA ILE A 107 -0.85 13.57 5.83
C ILE A 107 0.30 12.83 5.12
N LEU A 108 0.04 12.27 3.93
CA LEU A 108 1.06 11.56 3.16
C LEU A 108 2.19 12.50 2.71
N HIS A 109 1.88 13.70 2.23
CA HIS A 109 2.88 14.69 1.81
C HIS A 109 3.78 15.12 2.98
N ALA A 110 3.18 15.46 4.12
CA ALA A 110 3.92 15.84 5.32
C ALA A 110 4.82 14.71 5.82
N SER A 111 4.29 13.47 5.87
CA SER A 111 5.07 12.29 6.23
C SER A 111 6.24 12.06 5.27
N LEU A 112 6.02 12.22 3.96
CA LEU A 112 7.07 12.08 2.96
C LEU A 112 8.19 13.12 3.14
N TYR A 113 7.81 14.36 3.44
CA TYR A 113 8.76 15.44 3.69
C TYR A 113 9.64 15.14 4.89
N ILE A 114 9.04 14.69 6.00
CA ILE A 114 9.79 14.25 7.19
C ILE A 114 10.76 13.13 6.84
N VAL A 115 10.32 12.11 6.10
CA VAL A 115 11.19 10.99 5.69
C VAL A 115 12.38 11.52 4.88
N LYS A 116 12.17 12.41 3.91
CA LYS A 116 13.26 13.04 3.13
C LYS A 116 14.22 13.84 4.01
N ARG A 117 13.70 14.55 5.01
CA ARG A 117 14.50 15.34 5.95
C ARG A 117 15.40 14.44 6.82
N ILE A 118 14.91 13.27 7.24
CA ILE A 118 15.65 12.36 8.14
C ILE A 118 16.46 11.28 7.41
N THR A 119 16.18 11.01 6.14
CA THR A 119 16.93 10.06 5.30
C THR A 119 17.62 10.83 4.18
N THR A 120 18.82 11.32 4.47
CA THR A 120 19.68 11.97 3.47
C THR A 120 20.04 10.94 2.38
N ASP A 121 20.06 11.35 1.12
CA ASP A 121 20.46 10.57 -0.07
C ASP A 121 19.45 9.60 -0.72
N LYS A 122 18.20 9.51 -0.24
CA LYS A 122 17.16 8.70 -0.91
C LYS A 122 16.04 9.55 -1.48
N ASP A 123 15.88 9.50 -2.81
CA ASP A 123 14.76 10.17 -3.47
C ASP A 123 13.46 9.40 -3.22
N LEU A 124 12.47 10.07 -2.67
CA LEU A 124 11.14 9.54 -2.38
C LEU A 124 10.09 10.30 -3.19
N THR A 125 9.21 9.59 -3.87
CA THR A 125 8.14 10.21 -4.65
C THR A 125 6.81 9.61 -4.27
N LEU A 126 5.84 10.48 -3.99
CA LEU A 126 4.42 10.14 -3.94
C LEU A 126 3.87 10.27 -5.35
N ALA A 127 3.31 9.19 -5.88
CA ALA A 127 2.73 9.09 -7.21
C ALA A 127 1.24 8.75 -7.08
N PRO A 128 0.36 9.75 -7.11
CA PRO A 128 -1.09 9.53 -7.16
C PRO A 128 -1.49 8.84 -8.46
N GLN A 129 -2.48 7.95 -8.41
CA GLN A 129 -3.08 7.32 -9.59
C GLN A 129 -2.06 6.58 -10.48
N LEU A 130 -0.99 6.05 -9.89
CA LEU A 130 0.05 5.30 -10.60
C LEU A 130 -0.52 3.97 -11.09
N GLU A 131 -0.27 3.65 -12.36
CA GLU A 131 -0.60 2.33 -12.91
C GLU A 131 0.41 1.28 -12.43
N VAL A 132 -0.11 0.23 -11.78
CA VAL A 132 0.65 -0.94 -11.34
C VAL A 132 0.18 -2.15 -12.15
N VAL A 133 1.13 -2.82 -12.81
CA VAL A 133 0.87 -3.97 -13.66
C VAL A 133 1.55 -5.20 -13.07
N GLY A 134 0.80 -5.98 -12.29
CA GLY A 134 1.21 -7.29 -11.79
C GLY A 134 1.05 -8.38 -12.84
N GLU A 135 1.26 -9.64 -12.43
CA GLU A 135 1.12 -10.80 -13.31
C GLU A 135 -0.36 -11.12 -13.58
N GLU A 136 -1.18 -11.20 -12.53
CA GLU A 136 -2.61 -11.51 -12.63
C GLU A 136 -3.50 -10.26 -12.73
N SER A 137 -3.02 -9.12 -12.21
CA SER A 137 -3.85 -7.94 -11.96
C SER A 137 -3.20 -6.65 -12.42
N THR A 138 -4.03 -5.66 -12.72
CA THR A 138 -3.57 -4.35 -13.16
C THR A 138 -4.56 -3.27 -12.78
N GLY A 139 -4.09 -2.04 -12.66
CA GLY A 139 -4.94 -0.88 -12.43
C GLY A 139 -4.18 0.28 -11.82
N ARG A 140 -4.88 1.39 -11.65
CA ARG A 140 -4.35 2.53 -10.91
C ARG A 140 -4.58 2.33 -9.41
N VAL A 141 -3.58 2.72 -8.62
CA VAL A 141 -3.68 2.79 -7.16
C VAL A 141 -3.85 4.24 -6.74
N ASP A 142 -4.53 4.50 -5.62
CA ASP A 142 -4.81 5.90 -5.23
C ASP A 142 -3.52 6.67 -4.97
N TYR A 143 -2.62 6.08 -4.19
CA TYR A 143 -1.27 6.61 -3.99
C TYR A 143 -0.24 5.48 -3.95
N ALA A 144 0.83 5.64 -4.71
CA ALA A 144 2.04 4.83 -4.59
C ALA A 144 3.19 5.68 -4.06
N ILE A 145 3.91 5.18 -3.06
CA ILE A 145 5.18 5.77 -2.62
C ILE A 145 6.30 4.90 -3.16
N LYS A 146 7.29 5.52 -3.81
CA LYS A 146 8.42 4.83 -4.43
C LYS A 146 9.73 5.56 -4.22
N THR A 147 10.82 4.82 -4.31
CA THR A 147 12.17 5.37 -4.54
C THR A 147 12.68 4.85 -5.86
N LEU A 148 13.07 5.76 -6.76
CA LEU A 148 13.43 5.42 -8.14
C LEU A 148 12.36 4.52 -8.80
N GLU A 149 12.67 3.24 -9.01
CA GLU A 149 11.81 2.21 -9.61
C GLU A 149 11.27 1.18 -8.60
N GLU A 150 11.62 1.29 -7.31
CA GLU A 150 11.11 0.41 -6.25
C GLU A 150 9.89 1.03 -5.56
N LEU A 151 8.77 0.33 -5.61
CA LEU A 151 7.55 0.62 -4.85
C LEU A 151 7.76 0.24 -3.38
N ILE A 152 7.45 1.17 -2.48
CA ILE A 152 7.69 1.08 -1.03
C ILE A 152 6.38 0.91 -0.28
N CYS A 153 5.35 1.65 -0.69
CA CYS A 153 4.04 1.61 -0.07
C CYS A 153 2.92 1.88 -1.07
N ILE A 154 1.80 1.17 -0.93
CA ILE A 154 0.57 1.40 -1.69
C ILE A 154 -0.55 1.81 -0.73
N THR A 155 -1.18 2.96 -0.99
CA THR A 155 -2.34 3.44 -0.23
C THR A 155 -3.60 3.31 -1.06
N GLU A 156 -4.62 2.70 -0.46
CA GLU A 156 -5.98 2.58 -0.98
C GLU A 156 -6.93 3.42 -0.12
N GLY A 157 -7.50 4.45 -0.74
CA GLY A 157 -8.57 5.26 -0.19
C GLY A 157 -9.93 4.57 -0.35
N LYS A 158 -10.77 4.72 0.67
CA LYS A 158 -12.16 4.23 0.64
C LYS A 158 -13.13 5.25 1.22
N LEU A 159 -14.30 5.34 0.60
CA LEU A 159 -15.44 6.03 1.18
C LEU A 159 -15.97 5.27 2.41
N HIS A 160 -16.27 3.99 2.21
CA HIS A 160 -16.73 3.01 3.20
C HIS A 160 -16.27 1.61 2.75
N GLN A 161 -16.61 0.55 3.50
CA GLN A 161 -16.23 -0.84 3.19
C GLN A 161 -14.71 -1.11 3.23
N VAL A 162 -14.09 -0.82 4.38
CA VAL A 162 -12.67 -1.09 4.64
C VAL A 162 -12.25 -2.51 4.26
N THR A 163 -13.08 -3.52 4.53
CA THR A 163 -12.83 -4.92 4.13
C THR A 163 -12.59 -5.09 2.62
N MET A 164 -13.32 -4.34 1.79
CA MET A 164 -13.10 -4.32 0.34
C MET A 164 -11.78 -3.62 0.01
N GLY A 165 -11.47 -2.50 0.69
CA GLY A 165 -10.19 -1.82 0.56
C GLY A 165 -9.00 -2.73 0.87
N PHE A 166 -9.09 -3.55 1.92
CA PHE A 166 -8.08 -4.58 2.20
C PHE A 166 -7.93 -5.58 1.07
N ALA A 167 -9.04 -6.11 0.54
CA ALA A 167 -8.98 -7.08 -0.56
C ALA A 167 -8.24 -6.49 -1.78
N GLN A 168 -8.51 -5.24 -2.12
CA GLN A 168 -7.89 -4.54 -3.24
C GLN A 168 -6.42 -4.23 -2.94
N ASN A 169 -6.13 -3.67 -1.77
CA ASN A 169 -4.77 -3.27 -1.39
C ASN A 169 -3.81 -4.46 -1.27
N LEU A 170 -4.27 -5.62 -0.81
CA LEU A 170 -3.45 -6.84 -0.78
C LEU A 170 -3.00 -7.27 -2.18
N VAL A 171 -3.91 -7.27 -3.16
CA VAL A 171 -3.58 -7.63 -4.55
C VAL A 171 -2.71 -6.55 -5.23
N GLN A 172 -2.92 -5.29 -4.88
CA GLN A 172 -2.04 -4.19 -5.33
C GLN A 172 -0.63 -4.34 -4.76
N CYS A 173 -0.50 -4.66 -3.47
CA CYS A 173 0.80 -4.92 -2.81
C CYS A 173 1.51 -6.11 -3.45
N GLU A 174 0.79 -7.21 -3.69
CA GLU A 174 1.31 -8.38 -4.41
C GLU A 174 1.86 -7.98 -5.80
N SER A 175 1.07 -7.24 -6.56
CA SER A 175 1.45 -6.75 -7.90
C SER A 175 2.66 -5.81 -7.85
N ALA A 176 2.72 -4.92 -6.85
CA ALA A 176 3.84 -4.02 -6.64
C ALA A 176 5.14 -4.79 -6.30
N LEU A 177 5.05 -5.85 -5.49
CA LEU A 177 6.18 -6.71 -5.15
C LEU A 177 6.72 -7.44 -6.39
N GLN A 178 5.83 -7.93 -7.26
CA GLN A 178 6.17 -8.54 -8.54
C GLN A 178 6.88 -7.54 -9.47
N VAL A 179 6.41 -6.27 -9.52
CA VAL A 179 7.06 -5.19 -10.28
C VAL A 179 8.48 -4.94 -9.76
N ASN A 180 8.66 -4.82 -8.44
CA ASN A 180 9.97 -4.62 -7.82
C ASN A 180 10.92 -5.77 -8.17
N LYS A 181 10.45 -7.02 -8.01
CA LYS A 181 11.19 -8.23 -8.34
C LYS A 181 11.64 -8.23 -9.81
N LYS A 182 10.75 -7.87 -10.74
CA LYS A 182 11.06 -7.77 -12.18
C LYS A 182 12.11 -6.69 -12.47
N ASN A 183 12.02 -5.54 -11.81
CA ASN A 183 12.98 -4.45 -11.97
C ASN A 183 14.38 -4.85 -11.47
N ARG A 184 14.46 -5.59 -10.36
CA ARG A 184 15.74 -6.11 -9.85
C ARG A 184 16.38 -7.13 -10.77
N LYS A 185 15.63 -8.14 -11.26
CA LYS A 185 16.15 -9.17 -12.18
C LYS A 185 16.72 -8.59 -13.48
N ARG A 186 16.12 -7.51 -13.98
CA ARG A 186 16.64 -6.77 -15.16
C ARG A 186 18.00 -6.11 -14.90
N LYS A 187 18.32 -5.76 -13.65
CA LYS A 187 19.55 -5.07 -13.26
C LYS A 187 20.67 -6.03 -12.87
N SER A 188 20.36 -7.12 -12.16
CA SER A 188 21.38 -8.04 -11.63
C SER A 188 21.80 -9.15 -12.59
N GLY A 189 21.00 -9.46 -13.63
CA GLY A 189 21.27 -10.57 -14.55
C GLY A 189 21.14 -11.96 -13.90
N ASP A 190 20.85 -12.01 -12.60
CA ASP A 190 20.79 -13.23 -11.82
C ASP A 190 19.35 -13.78 -11.80
N ALA A 191 19.17 -14.98 -12.33
CA ALA A 191 17.86 -15.58 -12.57
C ALA A 191 17.38 -16.45 -11.39
N PHE A 192 18.23 -16.73 -10.39
CA PHE A 192 18.04 -17.85 -9.47
C PHE A 192 18.17 -17.55 -7.96
N GLY A 193 18.34 -16.30 -7.52
CA GLY A 193 18.37 -15.96 -6.09
C GLY A 193 17.01 -16.07 -5.39
N GLU A 194 17.00 -16.40 -4.09
CA GLU A 194 15.79 -16.33 -3.26
C GLU A 194 15.24 -14.90 -3.26
N ASP A 195 13.99 -14.72 -3.69
CA ASP A 195 13.43 -13.39 -3.97
C ASP A 195 12.59 -12.84 -2.81
N PHE A 196 13.01 -13.05 -1.55
CA PHE A 196 12.25 -12.50 -0.42
C PHE A 196 12.25 -10.96 -0.49
N ASP A 197 11.06 -10.39 -0.41
CA ASP A 197 10.88 -8.96 -0.33
C ASP A 197 9.56 -8.66 0.38
N TYR A 198 9.38 -7.40 0.76
CA TYR A 198 8.14 -6.92 1.35
C TYR A 198 7.80 -5.51 0.91
N ILE A 199 6.54 -5.14 1.10
CA ILE A 199 6.00 -3.81 0.83
C ILE A 199 4.94 -3.49 1.90
N TYR A 200 4.75 -2.19 2.17
CA TYR A 200 3.70 -1.74 3.06
C TYR A 200 2.41 -1.36 2.30
N GLY A 201 1.27 -1.65 2.91
CA GLY A 201 -0.03 -1.22 2.44
C GLY A 201 -0.69 -0.27 3.44
N ILE A 202 -1.47 0.68 2.96
CA ILE A 202 -2.33 1.53 3.79
C ILE A 202 -3.75 1.42 3.24
N VAL A 203 -4.72 1.14 4.10
CA VAL A 203 -6.13 1.25 3.76
C VAL A 203 -6.73 2.32 4.65
N THR A 204 -7.37 3.33 4.05
CA THR A 204 -7.88 4.46 4.82
C THR A 204 -9.18 5.05 4.31
N THR A 205 -10.01 5.53 5.24
CA THR A 205 -11.18 6.37 4.95
C THR A 205 -10.92 7.86 5.16
N ALA A 206 -9.65 8.27 5.26
CA ALA A 206 -9.15 9.49 5.88
C ALA A 206 -9.34 9.53 7.40
N SER A 207 -10.47 9.07 7.93
CA SER A 207 -10.70 8.97 9.38
C SER A 207 -10.06 7.72 9.97
N ASP A 208 -10.27 6.55 9.37
CA ASP A 208 -9.67 5.31 9.87
C ASP A 208 -8.43 4.97 9.06
N TRP A 209 -7.33 4.64 9.75
CA TRP A 209 -6.06 4.25 9.13
C TRP A 209 -5.65 2.86 9.59
N TYR A 210 -5.47 1.97 8.60
CA TYR A 210 -4.98 0.62 8.78
C TYR A 210 -3.69 0.45 7.99
N PHE A 211 -2.74 -0.30 8.56
CA PHE A 211 -1.45 -0.54 7.92
C PHE A 211 -1.23 -2.04 7.73
N ILE A 212 -0.70 -2.40 6.57
CA ILE A 212 -0.49 -3.77 6.12
C ILE A 212 1.01 -3.95 5.88
N LEU A 213 1.54 -5.08 6.33
CA LEU A 213 2.84 -5.59 5.91
C LEU A 213 2.58 -6.78 4.97
N PHE A 214 2.92 -6.61 3.71
CA PHE A 214 2.82 -7.66 2.71
C PHE A 214 4.21 -8.17 2.37
N ALA A 215 4.51 -9.42 2.71
CA ALA A 215 5.80 -10.05 2.43
C ALA A 215 5.60 -11.29 1.55
N SER A 216 6.68 -11.74 0.90
CA SER A 216 6.66 -12.92 0.03
C SER A 216 6.11 -14.20 0.69
N ASP A 217 6.23 -14.31 2.01
CA ASP A 217 5.87 -15.49 2.79
C ASP A 217 4.61 -15.30 3.65
N GLY A 218 3.96 -14.14 3.59
CA GLY A 218 2.75 -13.92 4.37
C GLY A 218 2.36 -12.45 4.56
N ILE A 219 1.12 -12.28 5.00
CA ILE A 219 0.48 -10.99 5.22
C ILE A 219 0.37 -10.73 6.72
N SER A 220 0.61 -9.50 7.12
CA SER A 220 0.30 -9.02 8.46
C SER A 220 -0.38 -7.65 8.41
N SER A 221 -1.11 -7.30 9.45
CA SER A 221 -1.80 -6.00 9.59
C SER A 221 -1.53 -5.44 10.97
N THR A 222 -1.68 -4.12 11.16
CA THR A 222 -1.73 -3.53 12.50
C THR A 222 -2.96 -4.00 13.28
N SER A 223 -3.12 -3.54 14.52
CA SER A 223 -4.25 -3.88 15.40
C SER A 223 -5.59 -3.87 14.66
N LYS A 224 -6.51 -4.72 15.13
CA LYS A 224 -7.90 -4.79 14.63
C LYS A 224 -8.57 -3.40 14.61
N ASP A 225 -8.18 -2.55 15.55
CA ASP A 225 -8.68 -1.19 15.66
C ASP A 225 -7.78 -0.22 14.87
N PRO A 226 -8.35 0.61 14.00
CA PRO A 226 -7.59 1.61 13.25
C PRO A 226 -7.10 2.74 14.17
N ILE A 227 -6.11 3.50 13.68
CA ILE A 227 -5.90 4.84 14.21
C ILE A 227 -7.01 5.71 13.63
N ASN A 228 -7.87 6.25 14.51
CA ASN A 228 -9.01 7.07 14.13
C ASN A 228 -8.67 8.56 14.27
N ILE A 229 -8.94 9.34 13.22
CA ILE A 229 -8.86 10.79 13.20
C ILE A 229 -10.27 11.35 13.00
N ARG A 230 -10.71 12.18 13.94
CA ARG A 230 -12.01 12.85 13.89
C ARG A 230 -11.84 14.25 13.31
N PHE A 231 -12.40 14.47 12.13
CA PHE A 231 -12.42 15.78 11.49
C PHE A 231 -13.77 16.46 11.73
N THR A 232 -13.89 17.13 12.88
CA THR A 232 -15.10 17.87 13.28
C THR A 232 -14.80 19.36 13.40
N GLU A 233 -15.76 20.21 13.03
CA GLU A 233 -15.56 21.67 13.11
C GLU A 233 -15.24 22.18 14.53
N SER A 234 -15.62 21.43 15.58
CA SER A 234 -15.21 21.72 16.96
C SER A 234 -13.68 21.68 17.17
N ALA A 235 -12.94 20.96 16.33
CA ALA A 235 -11.47 20.92 16.35
C ALA A 235 -10.82 22.21 15.77
N LEU A 236 -11.61 23.12 15.18
CA LEU A 236 -11.12 24.43 14.72
C LEU A 236 -10.96 25.42 15.88
N LYS A 237 -11.61 25.16 17.03
CA LYS A 237 -11.49 26.00 18.21
C LYS A 237 -10.19 25.70 18.94
N GLU A 238 -9.31 26.69 19.00
CA GLU A 238 -8.03 26.60 19.73
C GLU A 238 -8.26 26.28 21.22
N GLY A 239 -7.48 25.34 21.73
CA GLY A 239 -7.56 24.78 23.08
C GLY A 239 -8.66 23.74 23.31
N SER A 240 -9.48 23.39 22.31
CA SER A 240 -10.56 22.40 22.50
C SER A 240 -10.02 20.97 22.67
N GLU A 241 -10.81 20.11 23.30
CA GLU A 241 -10.43 18.69 23.43
C GLU A 241 -10.42 17.99 22.06
N GLU A 242 -11.30 18.41 21.15
CA GLU A 242 -11.34 17.91 19.77
C GLU A 242 -10.13 18.34 18.95
N GLU A 243 -9.60 19.55 19.17
CA GLU A 243 -8.35 19.98 18.55
C GLU A 243 -7.18 19.13 19.07
N LYS A 244 -7.09 18.92 20.39
CA LYS A 244 -6.04 18.09 20.98
C LYS A 244 -6.10 16.65 20.47
N ASP A 245 -7.29 16.08 20.35
CA ASP A 245 -7.50 14.74 19.80
C ASP A 245 -7.13 14.67 18.31
N LEU A 246 -7.50 15.68 17.52
CA LEU A 246 -7.07 15.81 16.12
C LEU A 246 -5.54 15.83 16.01
N CYS A 247 -4.87 16.72 16.75
CA CYS A 247 -3.41 16.83 16.75
C CYS A 247 -2.74 15.51 17.14
N LYS A 248 -3.21 14.89 18.22
CA LYS A 248 -2.70 13.61 18.71
C LYS A 248 -2.83 12.49 17.69
N ASN A 249 -4.00 12.34 17.06
CA ASN A 249 -4.25 11.21 16.16
C ASN A 249 -3.60 11.41 14.78
N VAL A 250 -3.54 12.65 14.27
CA VAL A 250 -2.75 12.97 13.07
C VAL A 250 -1.27 12.67 13.32
N LYS A 251 -0.73 13.13 14.46
CA LYS A 251 0.65 12.81 14.86
C LYS A 251 0.88 11.30 14.85
N ARG A 252 0.03 10.52 15.52
CA ARG A 252 0.16 9.04 15.56
C ARG A 252 0.16 8.40 14.17
N VAL A 253 -0.70 8.85 13.25
CA VAL A 253 -0.68 8.36 11.87
C VAL A 253 0.65 8.71 11.19
N MET A 254 1.10 9.96 11.30
CA MET A 254 2.37 10.39 10.70
C MET A 254 3.56 9.61 11.27
N GLU A 255 3.64 9.39 12.59
CA GLU A 255 4.71 8.61 13.22
C GLU A 255 4.78 7.18 12.67
N VAL A 256 3.63 6.53 12.44
CA VAL A 256 3.56 5.21 11.80
C VAL A 256 3.99 5.30 10.34
N VAL A 257 3.43 6.20 9.54
CA VAL A 257 3.77 6.33 8.11
C VAL A 257 5.27 6.60 7.93
N VAL A 258 5.83 7.57 8.68
CA VAL A 258 7.26 7.89 8.64
C VAL A 258 8.10 6.68 9.06
N GLY A 259 7.69 5.96 10.11
CA GLY A 259 8.37 4.76 10.58
C GLY A 259 8.42 3.64 9.52
N LEU A 260 7.29 3.33 8.89
CA LEU A 260 7.18 2.32 7.83
C LEU A 260 7.99 2.70 6.58
N LEU A 261 7.94 3.97 6.17
CA LEU A 261 8.67 4.42 5.00
C LEU A 261 10.18 4.42 5.24
N LYS A 262 10.62 4.91 6.41
CA LYS A 262 12.02 4.85 6.83
C LYS A 262 12.51 3.40 6.87
N ASP A 263 11.73 2.51 7.48
CA ASP A 263 12.03 1.09 7.55
C ASP A 263 12.31 0.50 6.16
N ARG A 264 11.33 0.62 5.26
CA ARG A 264 11.45 -0.01 3.95
C ARG A 264 12.56 0.62 3.13
N LEU A 265 12.80 1.94 3.29
CA LEU A 265 13.91 2.64 2.65
C LEU A 265 15.26 2.11 3.08
N GLU A 266 15.50 1.92 4.38
CA GLU A 266 16.75 1.36 4.91
C GLU A 266 17.06 -0.01 4.28
N CYS A 267 16.02 -0.80 3.96
CA CYS A 267 16.15 -2.10 3.32
C CYS A 267 16.18 -2.09 1.78
N VAL A 268 16.10 -0.93 1.12
CA VAL A 268 16.28 -0.84 -0.34
C VAL A 268 17.72 -1.22 -0.69
N GLY A 269 17.87 -2.22 -1.57
CA GLY A 269 19.18 -2.75 -1.98
C GLY A 269 19.79 -3.79 -1.03
N GLU A 270 19.16 -4.06 0.13
CA GLU A 270 19.61 -5.11 1.03
C GLU A 270 19.29 -6.52 0.50
N GLU A 271 20.10 -7.50 0.91
CA GLU A 271 19.93 -8.90 0.54
C GLU A 271 18.60 -9.48 1.09
N PRO A 272 17.98 -10.43 0.37
CA PRO A 272 16.74 -11.09 0.76
C PRO A 272 16.74 -11.62 2.19
N ASP A 273 17.85 -12.24 2.64
CA ASP A 273 17.99 -12.80 3.99
C ASP A 273 17.87 -11.73 5.08
N ARG A 274 18.46 -10.54 4.86
CA ARG A 274 18.39 -9.43 5.82
C ARG A 274 16.98 -8.87 5.92
N LYS A 275 16.30 -8.73 4.78
CA LYS A 275 14.89 -8.33 4.76
C LYS A 275 14.01 -9.34 5.49
N LYS A 276 14.25 -10.63 5.28
CA LYS A 276 13.51 -11.71 5.92
C LYS A 276 13.69 -11.70 7.43
N ALA A 277 14.94 -11.62 7.91
CA ALA A 277 15.25 -11.52 9.33
C ALA A 277 14.54 -10.32 10.00
N ARG A 278 14.49 -9.17 9.31
CA ARG A 278 13.78 -7.98 9.78
C ARG A 278 12.27 -8.21 9.94
N ILE A 279 11.64 -8.87 8.97
CA ILE A 279 10.21 -9.21 9.03
C ILE A 279 9.91 -10.27 10.09
N GLU A 280 10.78 -11.26 10.26
CA GLU A 280 10.68 -12.26 11.32
C GLU A 280 10.77 -11.62 12.72
N GLU A 281 11.60 -10.59 12.90
CA GLU A 281 11.68 -9.82 14.14
C GLU A 281 10.36 -9.10 14.47
N TYR A 282 9.72 -8.47 13.48
CA TYR A 282 8.40 -7.84 13.70
C TYR A 282 7.33 -8.86 14.08
N ARG A 283 7.39 -10.03 13.47
CA ARG A 283 6.44 -11.12 13.68
C ARG A 283 6.63 -11.83 15.02
N SER A 284 7.84 -11.88 15.57
CA SER A 284 8.16 -12.54 16.84
C SER A 284 7.82 -11.69 18.06
N LYS A 285 7.91 -10.35 17.96
CA LYS A 285 7.52 -9.41 19.02
C LYS A 285 6.05 -9.53 19.46
N ASN A 286 5.19 -10.13 18.63
CA ASN A 286 3.78 -10.38 18.94
C ASN A 286 3.49 -11.72 19.64
N ASN A 287 4.48 -12.58 19.87
CA ASN A 287 4.27 -13.85 20.58
C ASN A 287 4.38 -13.72 22.12
N HIS A 288 4.46 -12.48 22.65
CA HIS A 288 4.64 -12.20 24.08
C HIS A 288 3.53 -11.30 24.68
N VAL A 289 2.35 -11.24 24.06
CA VAL A 289 1.17 -10.55 24.60
C VAL A 289 0.05 -11.55 24.84
#